data_AF-V5SBY7-F1
#
_entry.id   AF-V5SBY7-F1
#
_cell.length_a   1.000
_cell.length_b   1.000
_cell.length_c   1.000
_cell.angle_alpha   90.00
_cell.angle_beta   90.00
_cell.angle_gamma   90.00
#
_symmetry.space_group_name_H-M   'P 1'
#
loop_
_entity.id
_entity.type
_entity.pdbx_description
1 polymer ?
#
loop_
_entity_poly.entity_id
_entity_poly.type
_entity_poly.pdbx_seq_one_letter_code
_entity_poly.pdbx_strand_id
1 'polypeptide(L)'
;MWIPHNTLSPLKAETPKETVTASEEAKDERSFVVGFMLCNTLTRAWETDLVVSASDSERDVEIDGVRCILHASANEAGKLHEIVYAVPATGATDALSLAFRHADAELSRMALQYGRSFEIAGWRVADVEYGARWRFVPFRPSALKTEPALGALSSEWSSLLRLYREARSATSPTWRLIAAGAILDAAVAARAPFDATGLDVVNHALTFDMLARSGTLTTHPEFKGATVRALHDVVEPLRMSLLSELSQLGAGAARRETGDYHGTVCLTALANLADLVARDLVLMRLRTEGDVRDAERARGMETVSA
;
A
#
# COMPACT_ATOMS: atom_id res chain seq x y z
N MET A 1 5.69 -15.88 3.68
CA MET A 1 5.36 -15.14 2.44
C MET A 1 5.23 -13.66 2.79
N TRP A 2 5.87 -12.74 2.06
CA TRP A 2 5.64 -11.29 2.24
C TRP A 2 4.39 -10.88 1.46
N ILE A 3 3.53 -10.07 2.10
CA ILE A 3 2.24 -9.64 1.55
C ILE A 3 2.25 -8.11 1.49
N PRO A 4 1.92 -7.52 0.33
CA PRO A 4 1.90 -6.08 0.17
C PRO A 4 0.82 -5.43 1.02
N HIS A 5 1.06 -4.18 1.40
CA HIS A 5 0.03 -3.34 2.00
C HIS A 5 -0.77 -2.65 0.89
N ASN A 6 -2.10 -2.62 1.04
CA ASN A 6 -3.05 -1.86 0.22
C ASN A 6 -2.59 -1.60 -1.22
N THR A 7 -2.55 -2.62 -2.07
CA THR A 7 -2.29 -2.39 -3.50
C THR A 7 -3.52 -1.72 -4.10
N LEU A 8 -3.56 -0.39 -4.09
CA LEU A 8 -4.67 0.41 -4.63
C LEU A 8 -4.85 0.26 -6.16
N SER A 9 -4.05 -0.60 -6.81
CA SER A 9 -4.02 -0.88 -8.24
C SER A 9 -3.55 -2.33 -8.50
N PRO A 10 -3.93 -2.97 -9.62
CA PRO A 10 -4.81 -2.47 -10.70
C PRO A 10 -6.31 -2.70 -10.47
N LEU A 11 -7.15 -2.09 -11.32
CA LEU A 11 -8.59 -2.38 -11.41
C LEU A 11 -8.81 -3.86 -11.76
N LYS A 12 -9.08 -4.71 -10.76
CA LYS A 12 -9.33 -6.14 -11.00
C LYS A 12 -10.80 -6.37 -11.29
N ALA A 13 -11.10 -6.82 -12.51
CA ALA A 13 -12.46 -7.14 -12.94
C ALA A 13 -13.07 -8.28 -12.10
N GLU A 14 -14.34 -8.11 -11.71
CA GLU A 14 -15.18 -9.12 -11.07
C GLU A 14 -16.27 -9.69 -12.01
N THR A 15 -16.47 -9.04 -13.15
CA THR A 15 -17.47 -9.41 -14.17
C THR A 15 -16.82 -10.00 -15.42
N PRO A 16 -17.59 -10.67 -16.31
CA PRO A 16 -17.07 -11.21 -17.56
C PRO A 16 -16.33 -10.18 -18.40
N LYS A 17 -15.39 -10.64 -19.23
CA LYS A 17 -14.54 -9.77 -20.03
C LYS A 17 -15.35 -8.91 -20.99
N GLU A 18 -16.44 -9.46 -21.52
CA GLU A 18 -17.30 -8.79 -22.49
C GLU A 18 -17.94 -7.51 -21.92
N THR A 19 -18.42 -7.56 -20.67
CA THR A 19 -19.03 -6.39 -20.02
C THR A 19 -17.98 -5.34 -19.65
N VAL A 20 -16.81 -5.78 -19.21
CA VAL A 20 -15.67 -4.89 -18.92
C VAL A 20 -15.21 -4.18 -20.18
N THR A 21 -15.01 -4.91 -21.28
CA THR A 21 -14.60 -4.33 -22.57
C THR A 21 -15.65 -3.36 -23.10
N ALA A 22 -16.95 -3.71 -23.06
CA ALA A 22 -18.00 -2.79 -23.47
C ALA A 22 -17.99 -1.48 -22.66
N SER A 23 -17.81 -1.56 -21.35
CA SER A 23 -17.68 -0.40 -20.47
C SER A 23 -16.41 0.43 -20.77
N GLU A 24 -15.26 -0.22 -20.99
CA GLU A 24 -14.00 0.48 -21.30
C GLU A 24 -14.01 1.15 -22.69
N GLU A 25 -14.73 0.59 -23.64
CA GLU A 25 -14.92 1.14 -24.99
C GLU A 25 -15.88 2.33 -25.01
N ALA A 26 -16.89 2.33 -24.14
CA ALA A 26 -17.84 3.43 -23.98
C ALA A 26 -17.15 4.72 -23.48
N LYS A 27 -17.43 5.84 -24.16
CA LYS A 27 -16.82 7.17 -23.89
C LYS A 27 -17.82 8.24 -23.45
N ASP A 28 -19.09 7.90 -23.47
CA ASP A 28 -20.16 8.73 -22.95
C ASP A 28 -20.09 8.84 -21.42
N GLU A 29 -20.50 10.00 -20.92
CA GLU A 29 -20.65 10.24 -19.49
C GLU A 29 -21.86 9.45 -18.97
N ARG A 30 -21.66 8.72 -17.88
CA ARG A 30 -22.66 7.87 -17.25
C ARG A 30 -22.38 7.68 -15.76
N SER A 31 -23.33 7.08 -15.06
CA SER A 31 -23.22 6.88 -13.62
C SER A 31 -22.35 5.68 -13.27
N PHE A 32 -21.34 5.95 -12.44
CA PHE A 32 -20.55 4.93 -11.76
C PHE A 32 -20.83 4.96 -10.27
N VAL A 33 -20.83 3.79 -9.64
CA VAL A 33 -20.87 3.65 -8.18
C VAL A 33 -19.50 3.26 -7.69
N VAL A 34 -18.90 4.09 -6.83
CA VAL A 34 -17.57 3.87 -6.25
C VAL A 34 -17.70 3.71 -4.74
N GLY A 35 -17.31 2.56 -4.20
CA GLY A 35 -17.34 2.27 -2.78
C GLY A 35 -15.94 2.15 -2.18
N PHE A 36 -15.68 2.80 -1.05
CA PHE A 36 -14.44 2.69 -0.27
C PHE A 36 -14.69 1.97 1.05
N MET A 37 -14.17 0.75 1.17
CA MET A 37 -14.25 -0.04 2.39
C MET A 37 -13.26 0.50 3.40
N LEU A 38 -13.73 0.80 4.60
CA LEU A 38 -12.93 1.40 5.66
C LEU A 38 -12.46 0.35 6.66
N CYS A 39 -11.29 0.57 7.23
CA CYS A 39 -10.84 -0.16 8.41
C CYS A 39 -10.33 0.76 9.51
N ASN A 40 -10.47 0.28 10.75
CA ASN A 40 -9.86 0.86 11.92
C ASN A 40 -8.38 0.47 11.94
N THR A 41 -7.46 1.45 11.98
CA THR A 41 -6.02 1.13 11.89
C THR A 41 -5.46 0.48 13.16
N LEU A 42 -6.13 0.66 14.30
CA LEU A 42 -5.74 0.08 15.59
C LEU A 42 -6.14 -1.40 15.67
N THR A 43 -7.41 -1.70 15.41
CA THR A 43 -7.95 -3.07 15.54
C THR A 43 -7.81 -3.89 14.26
N ARG A 44 -7.56 -3.23 13.12
CA ARG A 44 -7.59 -3.82 11.77
C ARG A 44 -8.94 -4.45 11.41
N ALA A 45 -10.00 -4.11 12.15
CA ALA A 45 -11.36 -4.52 11.83
C ALA A 45 -11.87 -3.75 10.60
N TRP A 46 -12.67 -4.40 9.76
CA TRP A 46 -13.34 -3.77 8.60
C TRP A 46 -14.61 -3.05 9.04
N GLU A 47 -14.43 -2.20 10.03
CA GLU A 47 -15.43 -1.29 10.56
C GLU A 47 -14.69 -0.11 11.18
N THR A 48 -15.38 1.00 11.31
CA THR A 48 -14.90 2.14 12.06
C THR A 48 -15.61 2.25 13.41
N ASP A 49 -15.13 3.13 14.29
CA ASP A 49 -15.80 3.41 15.56
C ASP A 49 -16.87 4.52 15.45
N LEU A 50 -17.32 4.83 14.24
CA LEU A 50 -18.37 5.84 13.99
C LEU A 50 -19.70 5.15 13.72
N VAL A 51 -20.78 5.65 14.32
CA VAL A 51 -22.14 5.19 14.03
C VAL A 51 -22.74 6.08 12.94
N VAL A 52 -23.38 5.48 11.95
CA VAL A 52 -24.08 6.23 10.89
C VAL A 52 -25.50 6.52 11.34
N SER A 53 -25.88 7.80 11.37
CA SER A 53 -27.28 8.19 11.53
C SER A 53 -28.02 8.02 10.20
N ALA A 54 -29.26 7.50 10.24
CA ALA A 54 -30.11 7.41 9.06
C ALA A 54 -30.45 8.79 8.45
N SER A 55 -30.43 9.86 9.24
CA SER A 55 -30.64 11.23 8.74
C SER A 55 -29.45 11.77 7.94
N ASP A 56 -28.25 11.23 8.18
CA ASP A 56 -26.99 11.76 7.68
C ASP A 56 -26.28 10.78 6.74
N SER A 57 -26.94 9.65 6.47
CA SER A 57 -26.40 8.55 5.66
C SER A 57 -26.28 8.92 4.19
N GLU A 58 -27.04 9.90 3.70
CA GLU A 58 -27.00 10.35 2.31
C GLU A 58 -26.87 11.87 2.23
N ARG A 59 -25.93 12.34 1.40
CA ARG A 59 -25.63 13.77 1.24
C ARG A 59 -25.26 14.08 -0.20
N ASP A 60 -25.76 15.18 -0.73
CA ASP A 60 -25.25 15.78 -1.96
C ASP A 60 -23.87 16.37 -1.69
N VAL A 61 -22.91 16.06 -2.55
CA VAL A 61 -21.55 16.61 -2.50
C VAL A 61 -21.16 17.14 -3.87
N GLU A 62 -20.28 18.13 -3.89
CA GLU A 62 -19.68 18.65 -5.12
C GLU A 62 -18.20 18.34 -5.10
N ILE A 63 -17.71 17.64 -6.12
CA ILE A 63 -16.31 17.27 -6.29
C ILE A 63 -15.85 17.89 -7.61
N ASP A 64 -14.96 18.87 -7.57
CA ASP A 64 -14.47 19.60 -8.75
C ASP A 64 -15.59 20.16 -9.66
N GLY A 65 -16.66 20.69 -9.09
CA GLY A 65 -17.81 21.18 -9.85
C GLY A 65 -18.78 20.09 -10.30
N VAL A 66 -18.48 18.82 -10.04
CA VAL A 66 -19.33 17.67 -10.38
C VAL A 66 -20.22 17.32 -9.19
N ARG A 67 -21.54 17.34 -9.41
CA ARG A 67 -22.52 16.90 -8.40
C ARG A 67 -22.50 15.39 -8.28
N CYS A 68 -22.29 14.91 -7.06
CA CYS A 68 -22.24 13.51 -6.72
C CYS A 68 -23.14 13.24 -5.50
N ILE A 69 -23.59 12.00 -5.35
CA ILE A 69 -24.29 11.57 -4.14
C ILE A 69 -23.33 10.74 -3.30
N LEU A 70 -23.13 11.12 -2.04
CA LEU A 70 -22.38 10.35 -1.07
C LEU A 70 -23.35 9.58 -0.17
N HIS A 71 -23.12 8.29 -0.01
CA HIS A 71 -23.82 7.42 0.92
C HIS A 71 -22.85 6.79 1.93
N ALA A 72 -23.01 7.13 3.20
CA ALA A 72 -22.32 6.51 4.32
C ALA A 72 -23.04 5.21 4.70
N SER A 73 -22.41 4.06 4.47
CA SER A 73 -23.02 2.76 4.69
C SER A 73 -22.61 2.16 6.04
N ALA A 74 -23.59 1.70 6.80
CA ALA A 74 -23.40 1.06 8.09
C ALA A 74 -23.31 -0.48 7.97
N ASN A 75 -22.52 -1.11 8.84
CA ASN A 75 -22.54 -2.56 9.03
C ASN A 75 -23.73 -2.99 9.91
N GLU A 76 -23.82 -4.29 10.22
CA GLU A 76 -24.88 -4.85 11.08
C GLU A 76 -24.94 -4.21 12.48
N ALA A 77 -23.82 -3.69 12.98
CA ALA A 77 -23.74 -2.98 14.26
C ALA A 77 -24.03 -1.47 14.16
N GLY A 78 -24.46 -0.97 12.99
CA GLY A 78 -24.71 0.45 12.75
C GLY A 78 -23.44 1.29 12.53
N LYS A 79 -22.26 0.65 12.51
CA LYS A 79 -20.97 1.34 12.37
C LYS A 79 -20.65 1.62 10.92
N LEU A 80 -20.12 2.80 10.61
CA LEU A 80 -19.63 3.15 9.30
C LEU A 80 -18.58 2.13 8.86
N HIS A 81 -18.83 1.47 7.73
CA HIS A 81 -17.95 0.47 7.14
C HIS A 81 -17.53 0.81 5.71
N GLU A 82 -18.33 1.62 5.02
CA GLU A 82 -18.08 1.99 3.63
C GLU A 82 -18.60 3.39 3.32
N ILE A 83 -17.86 4.14 2.51
CA ILE A 83 -18.34 5.38 1.89
C ILE A 83 -18.56 5.09 0.41
N VAL A 84 -19.79 5.26 -0.06
CA VAL A 84 -20.21 4.98 -1.42
C VAL A 84 -20.54 6.28 -2.13
N TYR A 85 -20.09 6.42 -3.37
CA TYR A 85 -20.32 7.58 -4.21
C TYR A 85 -21.07 7.14 -5.46
N ALA A 86 -22.11 7.88 -5.86
CA ALA A 86 -22.61 7.86 -7.22
C ALA A 86 -22.01 9.07 -7.95
N VAL A 87 -21.18 8.81 -8.96
CA VAL A 87 -20.41 9.82 -9.70
C VAL A 87 -20.69 9.72 -11.19
N PRO A 88 -20.97 10.83 -11.89
CA PRO A 88 -20.94 10.85 -13.34
C PRO A 88 -19.47 10.87 -13.81
N ALA A 89 -19.13 9.96 -14.72
CA ALA A 89 -17.79 9.87 -15.32
C ALA A 89 -17.86 9.20 -16.69
N THR A 90 -16.76 9.25 -17.45
CA THR A 90 -16.62 8.57 -18.75
C THR A 90 -15.94 7.19 -18.64
N GLY A 91 -15.40 6.85 -17.46
CA GLY A 91 -14.71 5.59 -17.23
C GLY A 91 -14.50 5.27 -15.74
N ALA A 92 -14.25 3.99 -15.46
CA ALA A 92 -14.13 3.47 -14.10
C ALA A 92 -12.95 4.08 -13.32
N THR A 93 -11.81 4.30 -13.98
CA THR A 93 -10.64 4.94 -13.36
C THR A 93 -10.91 6.41 -13.03
N ASP A 94 -11.59 7.14 -13.91
CA ASP A 94 -11.91 8.55 -13.70
C ASP A 94 -12.90 8.71 -12.55
N ALA A 95 -13.93 7.85 -12.51
CA ALA A 95 -14.87 7.75 -11.39
C ALA A 95 -14.14 7.49 -10.06
N LEU A 96 -13.23 6.51 -10.04
CA LEU A 96 -12.47 6.16 -8.85
C LEU A 96 -11.57 7.31 -8.39
N SER A 97 -10.84 7.94 -9.31
CA SER A 97 -9.97 9.09 -9.03
C SER A 97 -10.75 10.28 -8.46
N LEU A 98 -11.91 10.59 -9.04
CA LEU A 98 -12.79 11.66 -8.57
C LEU A 98 -13.28 11.38 -7.15
N ALA A 99 -13.84 10.19 -6.91
CA ALA A 99 -14.36 9.82 -5.60
C ALA A 99 -13.26 9.69 -4.54
N PHE A 100 -12.06 9.22 -4.92
CA PHE A 100 -10.91 9.05 -4.02
C PHE A 100 -10.47 10.39 -3.43
N ARG A 101 -10.46 11.47 -4.22
CA ARG A 101 -10.11 12.81 -3.74
C ARG A 101 -10.97 13.26 -2.58
N HIS A 102 -12.28 13.15 -2.74
CA HIS A 102 -13.22 13.51 -1.69
C HIS A 102 -13.10 12.53 -0.51
N ALA A 103 -12.95 11.24 -0.75
CA ALA A 103 -12.83 10.25 0.32
C ALA A 103 -11.60 10.52 1.21
N ASP A 104 -10.43 10.79 0.62
CA ASP A 104 -9.19 11.08 1.33
C ASP A 104 -9.31 12.35 2.22
N ALA A 105 -9.92 13.41 1.68
CA ALA A 105 -10.23 14.62 2.43
C ALA A 105 -11.23 14.38 3.57
N GLU A 106 -12.27 13.59 3.32
CA GLU A 106 -13.29 13.25 4.31
C GLU A 106 -12.70 12.42 5.46
N LEU A 107 -11.83 11.44 5.15
CA LEU A 107 -11.12 10.67 6.17
C LEU A 107 -10.20 11.55 7.03
N SER A 108 -9.50 12.50 6.41
CA SER A 108 -8.68 13.49 7.13
C SER A 108 -9.53 14.35 8.06
N ARG A 109 -10.68 14.83 7.59
CA ARG A 109 -11.64 15.62 8.37
C ARG A 109 -12.22 14.81 9.53
N MET A 110 -12.62 13.56 9.28
CA MET A 110 -13.12 12.66 10.33
C MET A 110 -12.05 12.37 11.37
N ALA A 111 -10.80 12.14 10.95
CA ALA A 111 -9.70 11.88 11.87
C ALA A 111 -9.47 13.06 12.82
N LEU A 112 -9.49 14.29 12.29
CA LEU A 112 -9.44 15.50 13.09
C LEU A 112 -10.65 15.62 14.04
N GLN A 113 -11.87 15.44 13.52
CA GLN A 113 -13.09 15.66 14.28
C GLN A 113 -13.26 14.66 15.44
N TYR A 114 -12.90 13.39 15.23
CA TYR A 114 -13.20 12.31 16.18
C TYR A 114 -11.97 11.79 16.93
N GLY A 115 -10.76 12.20 16.56
CA GLY A 115 -9.51 11.68 17.14
C GLY A 115 -9.33 10.18 16.87
N ARG A 116 -9.92 9.67 15.78
CA ARG A 116 -9.88 8.27 15.37
C ARG A 116 -9.10 8.13 14.07
N SER A 117 -8.46 6.98 13.89
CA SER A 117 -7.74 6.65 12.67
C SER A 117 -8.62 5.83 11.73
N PHE A 118 -8.63 6.25 10.47
CA PHE A 118 -9.37 5.60 9.40
C PHE A 118 -8.43 5.32 8.24
N GLU A 119 -8.67 4.23 7.53
CA GLU A 119 -7.89 3.87 6.35
C GLU A 119 -8.82 3.23 5.32
N ILE A 120 -8.62 3.57 4.05
CA ILE A 120 -9.23 2.87 2.93
C ILE A 120 -8.56 1.50 2.85
N ALA A 121 -9.27 0.46 3.28
CA ALA A 121 -8.81 -0.92 3.18
C ALA A 121 -8.87 -1.41 1.74
N GLY A 122 -9.94 -1.05 1.02
CA GLY A 122 -10.17 -1.47 -0.34
C GLY A 122 -11.24 -0.63 -1.00
N TRP A 123 -11.51 -0.92 -2.27
CA TRP A 123 -12.51 -0.20 -3.04
C TRP A 123 -13.23 -1.13 -4.01
N ARG A 124 -14.39 -0.68 -4.49
CA ARG A 124 -15.15 -1.30 -5.58
C ARG A 124 -15.67 -0.21 -6.51
N VAL A 125 -15.75 -0.53 -7.80
CA VAL A 125 -16.30 0.35 -8.83
C VAL A 125 -17.31 -0.47 -9.61
N ALA A 126 -18.49 0.10 -9.86
CA ALA A 126 -19.50 -0.48 -10.73
C ALA A 126 -19.92 0.54 -11.78
N ASP A 127 -19.86 0.14 -13.04
CA ASP A 127 -20.54 0.82 -14.14
C ASP A 127 -22.00 0.35 -14.13
N VAL A 128 -22.93 1.26 -13.86
CA VAL A 128 -24.36 0.92 -13.72
C VAL A 128 -24.97 0.52 -15.07
N GLU A 129 -24.55 1.17 -16.14
CA GLU A 129 -25.11 1.01 -17.49
C GLU A 129 -24.73 -0.34 -18.09
N TYR A 130 -23.42 -0.65 -18.07
CA TYR A 130 -22.89 -1.88 -18.67
C TYR A 130 -22.83 -3.06 -17.68
N GLY A 131 -23.14 -2.82 -16.41
CA GLY A 131 -23.06 -3.81 -15.33
C GLY A 131 -21.64 -4.31 -15.05
N ALA A 132 -20.61 -3.61 -15.53
CA ALA A 132 -19.21 -3.96 -15.32
C ALA A 132 -18.79 -3.63 -13.88
N ARG A 133 -18.00 -4.51 -13.25
CA ARG A 133 -17.56 -4.32 -11.88
C ARG A 133 -16.07 -4.61 -11.72
N TRP A 134 -15.43 -3.78 -10.91
CA TRP A 134 -14.05 -3.95 -10.48
C TRP A 134 -14.00 -3.86 -8.97
N ARG A 135 -13.08 -4.61 -8.37
CA ARG A 135 -12.88 -4.56 -6.93
C ARG A 135 -11.42 -4.78 -6.57
N PHE A 136 -11.01 -4.07 -5.54
CA PHE A 136 -9.82 -4.41 -4.79
C PHE A 136 -10.18 -4.52 -3.31
N VAL A 137 -10.00 -5.72 -2.75
CA VAL A 137 -10.08 -5.92 -1.30
C VAL A 137 -8.85 -6.71 -0.86
N PRO A 138 -8.08 -6.21 0.11
CA PRO A 138 -6.85 -6.86 0.54
C PRO A 138 -7.17 -8.24 1.11
N PHE A 139 -6.38 -9.22 0.69
CA PHE A 139 -6.44 -10.57 1.20
C PHE A 139 -6.02 -10.60 2.67
N ARG A 140 -6.81 -11.24 3.54
CA ARG A 140 -6.39 -11.51 4.92
C ARG A 140 -5.43 -12.70 4.90
N PRO A 141 -4.16 -12.53 5.32
CA PRO A 141 -3.19 -13.63 5.31
C PRO A 141 -3.67 -14.81 6.17
N SER A 142 -3.33 -16.03 5.74
CA SER A 142 -3.42 -17.21 6.60
C SER A 142 -2.41 -17.11 7.75
N ALA A 143 -2.73 -17.74 8.89
CA ALA A 143 -1.82 -17.82 10.03
C ALA A 143 -0.50 -18.51 9.63
N LEU A 144 0.62 -17.97 10.10
CA LEU A 144 1.93 -18.57 9.93
C LEU A 144 2.25 -19.47 11.13
N LYS A 145 3.02 -20.53 10.88
CA LYS A 145 3.66 -21.28 11.96
C LYS A 145 4.74 -20.42 12.60
N THR A 146 4.96 -20.59 13.90
CA THR A 146 6.09 -19.99 14.59
C THR A 146 7.39 -20.56 14.03
N GLU A 147 8.31 -19.69 13.62
CA GLU A 147 9.66 -20.07 13.22
C GLU A 147 10.57 -20.14 14.47
N PRO A 148 11.69 -20.89 14.42
CA PRO A 148 12.70 -20.87 15.47
C PRO A 148 13.20 -19.45 15.74
N ALA A 149 13.53 -19.15 17.00
CA ALA A 149 14.10 -17.86 17.36
C ALA A 149 15.44 -17.66 16.62
N LEU A 150 15.68 -16.43 16.17
CA LEU A 150 17.01 -16.00 15.74
C LEU A 150 17.98 -16.12 16.92
N GLY A 151 19.26 -16.33 16.62
CA GLY A 151 20.32 -16.22 17.61
C GLY A 151 20.40 -14.83 18.24
N ALA A 152 21.30 -14.65 19.20
CA ALA A 152 21.55 -13.33 19.78
C ALA A 152 22.18 -12.41 18.71
N LEU A 153 21.38 -11.51 18.15
CA LEU A 153 21.84 -10.52 17.17
C LEU A 153 22.64 -9.41 17.84
N SER A 154 23.62 -8.85 17.13
CA SER A 154 24.37 -7.68 17.57
C SER A 154 23.47 -6.45 17.76
N SER A 155 23.96 -5.44 18.50
CA SER A 155 23.20 -4.21 18.74
C SER A 155 22.88 -3.42 17.47
N GLU A 156 23.67 -3.58 16.41
CA GLU A 156 23.48 -2.91 15.12
C GLU A 156 22.16 -3.33 14.45
N TRP A 157 21.78 -4.60 14.61
CA TRP A 157 20.51 -5.13 14.13
C TRP A 157 19.29 -4.52 14.83
N SER A 158 19.42 -4.06 16.08
CA SER A 158 18.28 -3.56 16.85
C SER A 158 17.63 -2.33 16.20
N SER A 159 18.44 -1.37 15.75
CA SER A 159 17.98 -0.15 15.09
C SER A 159 17.35 -0.46 13.73
N LEU A 160 17.96 -1.37 12.98
CA LEU A 160 17.48 -1.79 11.68
C LEU A 160 16.16 -2.55 11.79
N LEU A 161 16.04 -3.52 12.69
CA LEU A 161 14.84 -4.33 12.86
C LEU A 161 13.68 -3.50 13.42
N ARG A 162 13.98 -2.53 14.29
CA ARG A 162 13.00 -1.52 14.71
C ARG A 162 12.48 -0.74 13.52
N LEU A 163 13.37 -0.23 12.66
CA LEU A 163 12.98 0.52 11.47
C LEU A 163 12.19 -0.34 10.47
N TYR A 164 12.58 -1.60 10.30
CA TYR A 164 11.83 -2.54 9.46
C TYR A 164 10.42 -2.80 10.00
N ARG A 165 10.29 -2.93 11.33
CA ARG A 165 8.98 -3.03 11.98
C ARG A 165 8.14 -1.77 11.74
N GLU A 166 8.71 -0.58 11.83
CA GLU A 166 8.00 0.67 11.49
C GLU A 166 7.47 0.64 10.05
N ALA A 167 8.30 0.22 9.08
CA ALA A 167 7.87 0.08 7.69
C ALA A 167 6.70 -0.92 7.54
N ARG A 168 6.80 -2.09 8.17
CA ARG A 168 5.79 -3.16 8.10
C ARG A 168 4.50 -2.88 8.86
N SER A 169 4.53 -1.99 9.83
CA SER A 169 3.33 -1.58 10.57
C SER A 169 2.68 -0.31 10.02
N ALA A 170 3.39 0.42 9.15
CA ALA A 170 2.91 1.65 8.54
C ALA A 170 1.68 1.41 7.64
N THR A 171 0.59 2.10 7.95
CA THR A 171 -0.58 2.25 7.08
C THR A 171 -0.29 3.20 5.94
N SER A 172 0.29 4.34 6.29
CA SER A 172 0.72 5.36 5.33
C SER A 172 1.84 4.84 4.42
N PRO A 173 1.65 4.88 3.08
CA PRO A 173 2.73 4.54 2.15
C PRO A 173 3.90 5.54 2.24
N THR A 174 3.67 6.79 2.67
CA THR A 174 4.71 7.79 2.94
C THR A 174 5.64 7.32 4.06
N TRP A 175 5.09 6.97 5.23
CA TRP A 175 5.92 6.51 6.35
C TRP A 175 6.61 5.18 6.03
N ARG A 176 5.93 4.28 5.31
CA ARG A 176 6.53 3.03 4.82
C ARG A 176 7.74 3.31 3.93
N LEU A 177 7.62 4.20 2.94
CA LEU A 177 8.73 4.58 2.06
C LEU A 177 9.87 5.22 2.86
N ILE A 178 9.55 6.07 3.85
CA ILE A 178 10.57 6.69 4.71
C ILE A 178 11.37 5.64 5.47
N ALA A 179 10.68 4.72 6.14
CA ALA A 179 11.33 3.70 6.95
C ALA A 179 12.09 2.67 6.09
N ALA A 180 11.45 2.09 5.07
CA ALA A 180 12.08 1.11 4.20
C ALA A 180 13.20 1.72 3.33
N GLY A 181 13.00 2.94 2.83
CA GLY A 181 13.99 3.67 2.05
C GLY A 181 15.26 3.98 2.85
N ALA A 182 15.14 4.23 4.16
CA ALA A 182 16.32 4.40 5.02
C ALA A 182 17.13 3.10 5.21
N ILE A 183 16.48 1.93 5.19
CA ILE A 183 17.18 0.62 5.18
C ILE A 183 17.89 0.43 3.83
N LEU A 184 17.20 0.73 2.73
CA LEU A 184 17.76 0.66 1.38
C LEU A 184 18.98 1.57 1.25
N ASP A 185 18.89 2.82 1.70
CA ASP A 185 20.01 3.76 1.71
C ASP A 185 21.18 3.25 2.56
N ALA A 186 20.92 2.68 3.75
CA ALA A 186 21.97 2.09 4.58
C ALA A 186 22.69 0.94 3.87
N ALA A 187 21.94 0.08 3.18
CA ALA A 187 22.51 -1.04 2.44
C ALA A 187 23.35 -0.57 1.24
N VAL A 188 22.85 0.41 0.50
CA VAL A 188 23.51 0.96 -0.69
C VAL A 188 24.75 1.80 -0.34
N ALA A 189 24.73 2.49 0.81
CA ALA A 189 25.86 3.23 1.35
C ALA A 189 26.85 2.35 2.15
N ALA A 190 26.64 1.02 2.19
CA ALA A 190 27.46 0.07 2.92
C ALA A 190 27.66 0.47 4.40
N ARG A 191 26.58 0.87 5.09
CA ARG A 191 26.59 1.15 6.53
C ARG A 191 26.24 -0.12 7.30
N ALA A 192 26.81 -0.31 8.48
CA ALA A 192 26.51 -1.45 9.36
C ALA A 192 24.98 -1.65 9.51
N PRO A 193 24.46 -2.90 9.42
CA PRO A 193 25.18 -4.17 9.29
C PRO A 193 25.48 -4.61 7.84
N PHE A 194 25.40 -3.70 6.85
CA PHE A 194 25.64 -4.00 5.43
C PHE A 194 27.07 -3.70 4.95
N ASP A 195 27.98 -3.33 5.84
CA ASP A 195 29.37 -2.91 5.57
C ASP A 195 30.34 -4.08 5.36
N ALA A 196 29.90 -5.31 5.62
CA ALA A 196 30.75 -6.49 5.49
C ALA A 196 31.03 -6.91 4.04
N THR A 197 32.18 -7.56 3.87
CA THR A 197 32.64 -8.05 2.57
C THR A 197 31.81 -9.24 2.05
N GLY A 198 31.63 -9.34 0.73
CA GLY A 198 31.03 -10.49 0.06
C GLY A 198 29.56 -10.37 -0.33
N LEU A 199 28.89 -9.25 -0.01
CA LEU A 199 27.51 -9.00 -0.46
C LEU A 199 27.46 -7.88 -1.50
N ASP A 200 27.17 -8.23 -2.76
CA ASP A 200 26.93 -7.24 -3.81
C ASP A 200 25.48 -6.74 -3.75
N VAL A 201 25.18 -5.95 -2.73
CA VAL A 201 23.86 -5.32 -2.53
C VAL A 201 23.47 -4.49 -3.74
N VAL A 202 24.43 -3.76 -4.29
CA VAL A 202 24.20 -2.72 -5.30
C VAL A 202 23.69 -3.31 -6.61
N ASN A 203 24.29 -4.43 -7.04
CA ASN A 203 23.91 -5.14 -8.26
C ASN A 203 22.88 -6.24 -8.03
N HIS A 204 22.38 -6.39 -6.80
CA HIS A 204 21.31 -7.34 -6.53
C HIS A 204 20.07 -7.01 -7.39
N ALA A 205 19.61 -8.00 -8.15
CA ALA A 205 18.57 -7.81 -9.15
C ALA A 205 17.17 -7.76 -8.51
N LEU A 206 16.33 -6.85 -9.00
CA LEU A 206 14.92 -6.84 -8.64
C LEU A 206 14.21 -7.98 -9.37
N THR A 207 13.60 -8.89 -8.61
CA THR A 207 12.94 -10.07 -9.20
C THR A 207 11.55 -9.73 -9.74
N PHE A 208 11.08 -10.50 -10.73
CA PHE A 208 9.72 -10.34 -11.27
C PHE A 208 8.65 -10.47 -10.18
N ASP A 209 8.79 -11.43 -9.25
CA ASP A 209 7.84 -11.61 -8.14
C ASP A 209 7.80 -10.38 -7.23
N MET A 210 8.94 -9.71 -6.99
CA MET A 210 8.98 -8.46 -6.24
C MET A 210 8.17 -7.36 -6.93
N LEU A 211 8.39 -7.17 -8.23
CA LEU A 211 7.70 -6.15 -9.01
C LEU A 211 6.19 -6.43 -9.15
N ALA A 212 5.82 -7.71 -9.25
CA ALA A 212 4.42 -8.12 -9.34
C ALA A 212 3.68 -7.88 -8.03
N ARG A 213 4.28 -8.25 -6.90
CA ARG A 213 3.66 -8.09 -5.58
C ARG A 213 3.61 -6.66 -5.10
N SER A 214 4.60 -5.84 -5.45
CA SER A 214 4.60 -4.42 -5.10
C SER A 214 3.57 -3.64 -5.91
N GLY A 215 3.23 -4.11 -7.12
CA GLY A 215 2.42 -3.36 -8.10
C GLY A 215 3.27 -2.50 -9.05
N THR A 216 4.60 -2.53 -8.94
CA THR A 216 5.49 -1.72 -9.78
C THR A 216 5.61 -2.23 -11.21
N LEU A 217 5.21 -3.47 -11.53
CA LEU A 217 5.15 -3.92 -12.94
C LEU A 217 4.30 -3.02 -13.84
N THR A 218 3.25 -2.41 -13.27
CA THR A 218 2.32 -1.52 -13.97
C THR A 218 2.64 -0.04 -13.75
N THR A 219 2.99 0.35 -12.52
CA THR A 219 3.17 1.77 -12.17
C THR A 219 4.59 2.30 -12.41
N HIS A 220 5.59 1.41 -12.39
CA HIS A 220 7.01 1.73 -12.56
C HIS A 220 7.71 0.67 -13.43
N PRO A 221 7.31 0.55 -14.72
CA PRO A 221 7.84 -0.48 -15.62
C PRO A 221 9.36 -0.37 -15.85
N GLU A 222 9.97 0.79 -15.57
CA GLU A 222 11.41 1.04 -15.60
C GLU A 222 12.21 0.10 -14.68
N PHE A 223 11.59 -0.50 -13.65
CA PHE A 223 12.28 -1.43 -12.76
C PHE A 223 12.42 -2.85 -13.31
N LYS A 224 11.87 -3.14 -14.51
CA LYS A 224 12.06 -4.46 -15.14
C LYS A 224 13.53 -4.67 -15.50
N GLY A 225 14.16 -5.67 -14.86
CA GLY A 225 15.58 -5.96 -15.03
C GLY A 225 16.51 -4.97 -14.31
N ALA A 226 15.97 -4.10 -13.46
CA ALA A 226 16.75 -3.14 -12.69
C ALA A 226 17.37 -3.79 -11.44
N THR A 227 18.25 -3.04 -10.78
CA THR A 227 18.95 -3.45 -9.56
C THR A 227 18.49 -2.65 -8.34
N VAL A 228 18.94 -3.05 -7.16
CA VAL A 228 18.78 -2.30 -5.91
C VAL A 228 19.33 -0.88 -6.03
N ARG A 229 20.43 -0.65 -6.75
CA ARG A 229 20.94 0.71 -7.04
C ARG A 229 19.89 1.57 -7.74
N ALA A 230 19.33 1.06 -8.83
CA ALA A 230 18.34 1.80 -9.63
C ALA A 230 17.08 2.11 -8.81
N LEU A 231 16.67 1.22 -7.92
CA LEU A 231 15.59 1.49 -6.97
C LEU A 231 15.97 2.61 -5.99
N HIS A 232 17.17 2.55 -5.41
CA HIS A 232 17.66 3.57 -4.48
C HIS A 232 17.74 4.95 -5.12
N ASP A 233 18.24 5.05 -6.35
CA ASP A 233 18.37 6.32 -7.08
C ASP A 233 17.01 7.02 -7.29
N VAL A 234 15.90 6.27 -7.28
CA VAL A 234 14.53 6.80 -7.33
C VAL A 234 13.95 7.05 -5.93
N VAL A 235 14.14 6.11 -5.01
CA VAL A 235 13.54 6.14 -3.66
C VAL A 235 14.15 7.22 -2.79
N GLU A 236 15.48 7.39 -2.81
CA GLU A 236 16.18 8.26 -1.88
C GLU A 236 15.86 9.76 -2.08
N PRO A 237 15.90 10.31 -3.31
CA PRO A 237 15.47 11.70 -3.52
C PRO A 237 14.03 11.94 -3.09
N LEU A 238 13.13 10.98 -3.37
CA LEU A 238 11.74 11.07 -2.97
C LEU A 238 11.57 11.01 -1.45
N ARG A 239 12.30 10.11 -0.77
CA ARG A 239 12.31 9.99 0.69
C ARG A 239 12.71 11.32 1.33
N MET A 240 13.77 11.95 0.83
CA MET A 240 14.25 13.23 1.32
C MET A 240 13.24 14.36 1.07
N SER A 241 12.56 14.36 -0.08
CA SER A 241 11.44 15.29 -0.34
C SER A 241 10.33 15.14 0.69
N LEU A 242 9.90 13.91 0.99
CA LEU A 242 8.82 13.64 1.95
C LEU A 242 9.19 14.03 3.37
N LEU A 243 10.43 13.79 3.80
CA LEU A 243 10.92 14.25 5.09
C LEU A 243 10.95 15.79 5.17
N SER A 244 11.35 16.45 4.09
CA SER A 244 11.32 17.91 4.00
C SER A 244 9.90 18.45 4.11
N GLU A 245 8.94 17.86 3.39
CA GLU A 245 7.52 18.24 3.43
C GLU A 245 6.94 18.14 4.84
N LEU A 246 7.24 17.06 5.58
CA LEU A 246 6.82 16.89 6.97
C LEU A 246 7.37 17.97 7.91
N SER A 247 8.53 18.55 7.59
CA SER A 247 9.16 19.61 8.39
C SER A 247 8.71 21.04 8.02
N GLN A 248 8.06 21.22 6.88
CA GLN A 248 7.76 22.54 6.28
C GLN A 248 6.25 22.82 6.19
N LEU A 249 5.52 22.61 7.30
CA LEU A 249 4.09 22.89 7.37
C LEU A 249 3.78 24.33 6.90
N GLY A 250 3.04 24.45 5.80
CA GLY A 250 2.56 25.73 5.26
C GLY A 250 3.57 26.55 4.44
N ALA A 251 4.78 26.05 4.18
CA ALA A 251 5.84 26.82 3.51
C ALA A 251 6.09 26.44 2.04
N GLY A 252 5.31 25.51 1.46
CA GLY A 252 5.45 25.12 0.07
C GLY A 252 4.14 24.62 -0.53
N ALA A 253 4.03 24.69 -1.87
CA ALA A 253 3.05 23.89 -2.59
C ALA A 253 3.35 22.42 -2.31
N ALA A 254 2.46 21.72 -1.61
CA ALA A 254 2.58 20.28 -1.42
C ALA A 254 2.74 19.64 -2.81
N ARG A 255 3.86 18.93 -3.06
CA ARG A 255 4.11 18.30 -4.36
C ARG A 255 3.14 17.16 -4.67
N ARG A 256 2.48 16.64 -3.64
CA ARG A 256 1.38 15.69 -3.76
C ARG A 256 0.11 16.39 -3.37
N GLU A 257 -0.74 16.61 -4.36
CA GLU A 257 -2.08 17.12 -4.14
C GLU A 257 -2.82 16.11 -3.27
N THR A 258 -3.38 16.57 -2.14
CA THR A 258 -4.30 15.77 -1.34
C THR A 258 -5.35 15.16 -2.26
N GLY A 259 -5.57 13.85 -2.15
CA GLY A 259 -6.48 13.15 -3.03
C GLY A 259 -5.94 12.75 -4.42
N ASP A 260 -4.69 13.00 -4.78
CA ASP A 260 -4.13 12.46 -6.04
C ASP A 260 -4.10 10.91 -5.99
N TYR A 261 -5.09 10.29 -6.63
CA TYR A 261 -5.22 8.83 -6.70
C TYR A 261 -4.02 8.19 -7.40
N HIS A 262 -3.61 8.72 -8.56
CA HIS A 262 -2.52 8.14 -9.34
C HIS A 262 -1.19 8.28 -8.63
N GLY A 263 -0.90 9.46 -8.06
CA GLY A 263 0.28 9.67 -7.23
C GLY A 263 0.29 8.76 -6.00
N THR A 264 -0.86 8.54 -5.36
CA THR A 264 -1.00 7.63 -4.21
C THR A 264 -0.76 6.18 -4.60
N VAL A 265 -1.28 5.74 -5.76
CA VAL A 265 -1.05 4.41 -6.33
C VAL A 265 0.44 4.19 -6.62
N CYS A 266 1.09 5.13 -7.31
CA CYS A 266 2.52 5.03 -7.64
C CYS A 266 3.38 5.01 -6.38
N LEU A 267 3.13 5.93 -5.44
CA LEU A 267 3.81 5.94 -4.14
C LEU A 267 3.64 4.63 -3.39
N THR A 268 2.41 4.09 -3.35
CA THR A 268 2.13 2.85 -2.61
C THR A 268 2.88 1.68 -3.21
N ALA A 269 2.93 1.59 -4.55
CA ALA A 269 3.68 0.57 -5.24
C ALA A 269 5.18 0.67 -4.96
N LEU A 270 5.74 1.88 -5.01
CA LEU A 270 7.15 2.13 -4.72
C LEU A 270 7.49 1.84 -3.24
N ALA A 271 6.63 2.24 -2.31
CA ALA A 271 6.79 1.95 -0.88
C ALA A 271 6.75 0.45 -0.58
N ASN A 272 5.85 -0.28 -1.25
CA ASN A 272 5.76 -1.73 -1.16
C ASN A 272 7.02 -2.41 -1.73
N LEU A 273 7.56 -1.92 -2.86
CA LEU A 273 8.79 -2.44 -3.43
C LEU A 273 9.98 -2.18 -2.50
N ALA A 274 10.11 -0.96 -1.97
CA ALA A 274 11.18 -0.60 -1.03
C ALA A 274 11.15 -1.48 0.23
N ASP A 275 9.97 -1.71 0.82
CA ASP A 275 9.80 -2.57 1.99
C ASP A 275 10.16 -4.05 1.68
N LEU A 276 9.71 -4.55 0.54
CA LEU A 276 10.02 -5.92 0.12
C LEU A 276 11.52 -6.12 -0.11
N VAL A 277 12.18 -5.17 -0.79
CA VAL A 277 13.64 -5.19 -1.01
C VAL A 277 14.39 -5.02 0.30
N ALA A 278 13.98 -4.11 1.17
CA ALA A 278 14.56 -3.96 2.50
C ALA A 278 14.52 -5.27 3.28
N ARG A 279 13.38 -5.97 3.28
CA ARG A 279 13.27 -7.31 3.89
C ARG A 279 14.25 -8.29 3.29
N ASP A 280 14.35 -8.33 1.96
CA ASP A 280 15.20 -9.29 1.27
C ASP A 280 16.68 -9.07 1.58
N LEU A 281 17.15 -7.83 1.53
CA LEU A 281 18.52 -7.44 1.90
C LEU A 281 18.85 -7.81 3.35
N VAL A 282 17.92 -7.56 4.27
CA VAL A 282 18.08 -7.92 5.69
C VAL A 282 18.21 -9.43 5.88
N LEU A 283 17.32 -10.21 5.24
CA LEU A 283 17.38 -11.66 5.34
C LEU A 283 18.61 -12.26 4.64
N MET A 284 18.99 -11.70 3.50
CA MET A 284 20.20 -12.08 2.79
C MET A 284 21.42 -11.88 3.68
N ARG A 285 21.53 -10.73 4.35
CA ARG A 285 22.63 -10.43 5.26
C ARG A 285 22.64 -11.35 6.49
N LEU A 286 21.50 -11.54 7.16
CA LEU A 286 21.38 -12.45 8.31
C LEU A 286 21.73 -13.91 7.94
N ARG A 287 21.38 -14.37 6.73
CA ARG A 287 21.77 -15.71 6.24
C ARG A 287 23.28 -15.81 6.02
N THR A 288 23.90 -14.78 5.46
CA THR A 288 25.36 -14.74 5.26
C THR A 288 26.11 -14.75 6.59
N GLU A 289 25.56 -14.11 7.64
CA GLU A 289 26.10 -14.16 9.01
C GLU A 289 25.82 -15.50 9.73
N GLY A 290 24.94 -16.35 9.18
CA GLY A 290 24.55 -17.63 9.78
C GLY A 290 23.48 -17.52 10.86
N ASP A 291 22.88 -16.34 11.04
CA ASP A 291 21.85 -16.05 12.04
C ASP A 291 20.47 -16.58 11.67
N VAL A 292 20.23 -16.79 10.37
CA VAL A 292 19.02 -17.45 9.85
C VAL A 292 19.44 -18.80 9.27
N ARG A 293 18.97 -19.89 9.87
CA ARG A 293 19.13 -21.24 9.29
C ARG A 293 18.09 -21.43 8.20
N ASP A 294 18.51 -21.82 7.01
CA ASP A 294 17.58 -22.25 5.97
C ASP A 294 16.79 -23.47 6.44
N ALA A 295 15.47 -23.45 6.26
CA ALA A 295 14.58 -24.56 6.61
C ALA A 295 14.98 -25.89 5.93
N GLU A 296 15.73 -25.82 4.82
CA GLU A 296 16.30 -27.00 4.14
C GLU A 296 17.47 -27.64 4.92
N ARG A 297 18.29 -26.86 5.65
CA ARG A 297 19.35 -27.40 6.52
C ARG A 297 18.79 -28.07 7.78
N ALA A 298 17.65 -27.61 8.28
CA ALA A 298 16.99 -28.24 9.43
C ALA A 298 16.50 -29.67 9.12
N ARG A 299 15.99 -29.92 7.90
CA ARG A 299 15.60 -31.26 7.43
C ARG A 299 16.80 -32.22 7.26
N GLY A 300 17.98 -31.68 6.95
CA GLY A 300 19.22 -32.46 6.86
C GLY A 300 19.79 -32.88 8.22
N MET A 301 19.43 -32.19 9.32
CA MET A 301 19.88 -32.57 10.67
C MET A 301 18.92 -33.57 11.34
N GLU A 302 17.63 -33.56 11.01
CA GLU A 302 16.68 -34.59 11.49
C GLU A 302 16.91 -35.97 10.84
N THR A 303 17.65 -36.04 9.73
CA THR A 303 17.92 -37.30 9.00
C THR A 303 19.25 -37.98 9.36
N VAL A 304 20.03 -37.43 10.29
CA VAL A 304 21.30 -38.04 10.77
C VAL A 304 21.15 -38.68 12.16
N SER A 305 19.92 -38.82 12.66
CA SER A 305 19.63 -39.68 13.81
C SER A 305 18.51 -40.66 13.47
N ALA A 306 18.92 -41.75 12.80
CA ALA A 306 18.24 -43.04 12.82
C ALA A 306 19.31 -44.13 12.73
#